data_AF-A0A932Q241-F1
#
_entry.id   AF-A0A932Q241-F1
#
_cell.length_a   1.000
_cell.length_b   1.000
_cell.length_c   1.000
_cell.angle_alpha   90.00
_cell.angle_beta   90.00
_cell.angle_gamma   90.00
#
_symmetry.space_group_name_H-M   'P 1'
#
loop_
_entity.id
_entity.type
_entity.pdbx_description
1 polymer ?
#
loop_
_entity_poly.entity_id
_entity_poly.type
_entity_poly.pdbx_seq_one_letter_code
_entity_poly.pdbx_strand_id
1 'polypeptide(L)'
;MAWWQTQLVFQGDQLIAETLNDAGLDAIQFSTDPVAAPNSEALTAVIVSGYALYGQVRGYYALGVAQMRVDRASGTGYMSERSQAHLEPVSILSAVQKQVVREWLRAFNPSAWETCTDAFKSSLE
;
A
#
# COMPACT_ATOMS: atom_id res chain seq x y z
N MET A 1 2.60 2.92 23.57
CA MET A 1 2.85 2.13 22.35
C MET A 1 2.38 2.97 21.19
N ALA A 2 3.28 3.34 20.28
CA ALA A 2 2.92 4.18 19.13
C ALA A 2 2.86 3.29 17.88
N TRP A 3 1.76 3.38 17.16
CA TRP A 3 1.56 2.75 15.85
C TRP A 3 1.62 3.85 14.80
N TRP A 4 2.27 3.56 13.68
CA TRP A 4 2.21 4.41 12.49
C TRP A 4 1.87 3.56 11.26
N GLN A 5 1.30 4.22 10.26
CA GLN A 5 1.07 3.63 8.95
C GLN A 5 1.31 4.68 7.87
N THR A 6 1.74 4.22 6.70
CA THR A 6 1.75 5.01 5.46
C THR A 6 1.13 4.21 4.32
N GLN A 7 0.83 4.89 3.23
CA GLN A 7 0.31 4.27 2.01
C GLN A 7 1.13 4.70 0.81
N LEU A 8 1.75 3.74 0.14
CA LEU A 8 2.45 3.95 -1.13
C LEU A 8 1.51 3.59 -2.27
N VAL A 9 1.17 4.57 -3.11
CA VAL A 9 0.23 4.37 -4.22
C VAL A 9 0.97 4.27 -5.54
N PHE A 10 0.67 3.22 -6.27
CA PHE A 10 1.26 2.92 -7.56
C PHE A 10 0.22 2.95 -8.67
N GLN A 11 0.64 3.48 -9.81
CA GLN A 11 -0.04 3.35 -11.10
C GLN A 11 0.86 2.48 -11.98
N GLY A 12 0.49 1.20 -12.16
CA GLY A 12 1.44 0.20 -12.66
C GLY A 12 2.65 0.09 -11.73
N ASP A 13 3.86 0.24 -12.27
CA ASP A 13 5.11 0.21 -11.49
C ASP A 13 5.58 1.59 -11.00
N GLN A 14 4.87 2.66 -11.35
CA GLN A 14 5.23 4.02 -10.98
C GLN A 14 4.60 4.39 -9.63
N LEU A 15 5.43 4.77 -8.66
CA LEU A 15 4.97 5.41 -7.42
C LEU A 15 4.45 6.82 -7.75
N ILE A 16 3.18 7.08 -7.43
CA ILE A 16 2.52 8.36 -7.69
C ILE A 16 2.22 9.16 -6.43
N ALA A 17 2.20 8.52 -5.26
CA ALA A 17 2.02 9.19 -3.97
C ALA A 17 2.58 8.35 -2.80
N GLU A 18 3.14 9.01 -1.79
CA GLU A 18 3.61 8.40 -0.53
C GLU A 18 2.61 8.53 0.63
N THR A 19 1.50 9.21 0.38
CA THR A 19 0.33 9.22 1.26
C THR A 19 -0.85 9.60 0.38
N LEU A 20 -1.94 8.85 0.46
CA LEU A 20 -3.23 9.39 0.06
C LEU A 20 -3.56 10.44 1.12
N ASN A 21 -3.25 11.71 0.85
CA ASN A 21 -3.86 12.79 1.64
C ASN A 21 -5.37 12.52 1.60
N ASP A 22 -6.05 12.57 2.74
CA ASP A 22 -7.49 12.29 2.87
C ASP A 22 -8.32 12.98 1.76
N ALA A 23 -7.88 14.17 1.31
CA ALA A 23 -8.47 14.93 0.21
C ALA A 23 -8.46 14.27 -1.20
N GLY A 24 -7.69 13.21 -1.42
CA GLY A 24 -7.58 12.52 -2.72
C GLY A 24 -8.50 11.31 -2.88
N LEU A 25 -9.04 10.77 -1.78
CA LEU A 25 -9.94 9.62 -1.78
C LEU A 25 -11.40 9.99 -1.47
N ASP A 26 -11.67 11.22 -1.03
CA ASP A 26 -13.04 11.68 -0.72
C ASP A 26 -14.00 11.61 -1.94
N ALA A 27 -13.46 11.44 -3.15
CA ALA A 27 -14.22 11.21 -4.39
C ALA A 27 -14.44 9.72 -4.74
N ILE A 28 -13.91 8.77 -3.95
CA ILE A 28 -14.08 7.33 -4.21
C ILE A 28 -15.46 6.88 -3.76
N GLN A 29 -16.37 6.64 -4.72
CA GLN A 29 -17.63 5.96 -4.43
C GLN A 29 -17.43 4.45 -4.47
N PHE A 30 -17.67 3.76 -3.36
CA PHE A 30 -17.55 2.30 -3.30
C PHE A 30 -18.51 1.61 -4.28
N SER A 31 -17.96 1.04 -5.35
CA SER A 31 -18.68 0.09 -6.19
C SER A 31 -18.10 -1.30 -5.98
N THR A 32 -19.01 -2.26 -5.84
CA THR A 32 -18.75 -3.66 -5.49
C THR A 32 -18.13 -4.48 -6.62
N ASP A 33 -17.88 -3.89 -7.79
CA ASP A 33 -17.33 -4.62 -8.94
C ASP A 33 -16.20 -3.87 -9.67
N PRO A 34 -14.92 -4.15 -9.34
CA PRO A 34 -13.77 -3.54 -10.01
C PRO A 34 -13.60 -4.01 -11.47
N VAL A 35 -14.26 -5.09 -11.90
CA VAL A 35 -14.13 -5.61 -13.27
C VAL A 35 -14.98 -4.78 -14.26
N ALA A 36 -16.05 -4.16 -13.77
CA ALA A 36 -17.11 -3.61 -14.62
C ALA A 36 -16.88 -2.18 -15.16
N ALA A 37 -15.91 -1.40 -14.65
CA ALA A 37 -15.71 -0.01 -15.08
C ALA A 37 -14.87 0.08 -16.38
N PRO A 38 -15.48 0.31 -17.56
CA PRO A 38 -14.75 0.46 -18.80
C PRO A 38 -13.98 1.78 -18.74
N ASN A 39 -12.70 1.79 -19.14
CA ASN A 39 -11.80 2.96 -19.09
C ASN A 39 -11.34 3.40 -17.68
N SER A 40 -11.52 2.57 -16.65
CA SER A 40 -10.93 2.84 -15.33
C SER A 40 -9.43 2.58 -15.30
N GLU A 41 -8.71 3.38 -14.54
CA GLU A 41 -7.29 3.25 -14.25
C GLU A 41 -7.03 2.34 -13.06
N ALA A 42 -6.13 1.37 -13.19
CA ALA A 42 -5.75 0.48 -12.08
C ALA A 42 -4.68 1.12 -11.20
N LEU A 43 -4.92 1.14 -9.88
CA LEU A 43 -3.99 1.58 -8.87
C LEU A 43 -3.74 0.47 -7.84
N THR A 44 -2.53 0.42 -7.32
CA THR A 44 -2.14 -0.48 -6.22
C THR A 44 -1.72 0.37 -5.03
N ALA A 45 -2.40 0.22 -3.89
CA ALA A 45 -1.96 0.83 -2.64
C ALA A 45 -1.26 -0.23 -1.78
N VAL A 46 -0.05 0.07 -1.32
CA VAL A 46 0.70 -0.71 -0.34
C VAL A 46 0.66 0.03 0.97
N ILE A 47 -0.04 -0.53 1.95
CA ILE A 47 -0.11 -0.03 3.31
C ILE A 47 1.07 -0.60 4.06
N VAL A 48 1.97 0.27 4.51
CA VAL A 48 3.11 -0.11 5.34
C VAL A 48 2.81 0.35 6.76
N SER A 49 2.74 -0.59 7.69
CA SER A 49 2.48 -0.30 9.10
C SER A 49 3.64 -0.76 9.97
N GLY A 50 3.89 -0.03 11.05
CA GLY A 50 4.93 -0.35 12.02
C GLY A 50 4.54 0.01 13.45
N TYR A 51 5.11 -0.72 14.42
CA TYR A 51 4.89 -0.48 15.84
C TYR A 51 6.19 -0.07 16.55
N ALA A 52 6.07 0.91 17.45
CA ALA A 52 7.15 1.33 18.34
C ALA A 52 6.91 0.85 19.78
N LEU A 53 7.86 0.07 20.28
CA LEU A 53 7.93 -0.40 21.67
C LEU A 53 8.98 0.44 22.41
N TYR A 54 8.58 1.04 23.54
CA TYR A 54 9.47 1.84 24.41
C TYR A 54 10.21 2.99 23.69
N GLY A 55 9.54 3.69 22.77
CA GLY A 55 10.12 4.84 22.05
C GLY A 55 11.09 4.47 20.92
N GLN A 56 11.30 3.17 20.66
CA GLN A 56 12.04 2.70 19.48
C GLN A 56 11.09 1.93 18.55
N VAL A 57 11.16 2.24 17.25
CA VAL A 57 10.46 1.47 16.22
C VAL A 57 11.14 0.10 16.12
N ARG A 58 10.68 -0.85 16.94
CA ARG A 58 11.19 -2.22 16.94
C ARG A 58 10.35 -3.10 16.03
N GLY A 59 10.86 -3.32 14.82
CA GLY A 59 10.82 -4.56 14.01
C GLY A 59 9.49 -5.16 13.53
N TYR A 60 8.35 -4.81 14.12
CA TYR A 60 7.07 -5.36 13.68
C TYR A 60 6.49 -4.48 12.60
N TYR A 61 6.86 -4.79 11.36
CA TYR A 61 6.28 -4.21 10.16
C TYR A 61 5.28 -5.19 9.56
N ALA A 62 4.19 -4.65 9.01
CA ALA A 62 3.23 -5.42 8.25
C ALA A 62 2.85 -4.67 6.97
N LEU A 63 2.59 -5.45 5.92
CA LEU A 63 2.11 -4.95 4.63
C LEU A 63 0.64 -5.31 4.48
N GLY A 64 -0.17 -4.31 4.19
CA GLY A 64 -1.48 -4.49 3.58
C GLY A 64 -1.38 -4.15 2.10
N VAL A 65 -2.12 -4.85 1.25
CA VAL A 65 -2.22 -4.51 -0.17
C VAL A 65 -3.69 -4.30 -0.53
N ALA A 66 -3.94 -3.28 -1.34
CA ALA A 66 -5.24 -2.98 -1.90
C ALA A 66 -5.13 -2.71 -3.40
N GLN A 67 -5.94 -3.41 -4.19
CA GLN A 67 -6.12 -3.13 -5.60
C GLN A 67 -7.37 -2.26 -5.77
N MET A 68 -7.25 -1.14 -6.47
CA MET A 68 -8.39 -0.28 -6.77
C MET A 68 -8.38 0.13 -8.23
N ARG A 69 -9.54 0.52 -8.74
CA ARG A 69 -9.69 1.12 -10.06
C ARG A 69 -10.32 2.48 -9.93
N VAL A 70 -9.89 3.46 -10.70
CA VAL A 70 -10.46 4.81 -10.68
C VAL A 70 -10.94 5.18 -12.08
N ASP A 71 -12.23 5.43 -12.23
CA ASP A 71 -12.76 6.04 -13.43
C ASP A 71 -12.35 7.52 -13.46
N ARG A 72 -11.45 7.88 -14.38
CA ARG A 72 -10.95 9.25 -14.53
C ARG A 72 -12.03 10.25 -14.93
N ALA A 73 -13.09 9.82 -15.61
CA ALA A 73 -14.13 10.74 -16.07
C ALA A 73 -15.02 11.19 -14.90
N SER A 74 -15.36 10.28 -14.00
CA SER A 74 -16.23 10.56 -12.85
C SER A 74 -15.46 10.81 -11.55
N GLY A 75 -14.17 10.45 -11.48
CA GLY A 75 -13.40 10.42 -10.24
C GLY A 75 -13.74 9.24 -9.33
N THR A 76 -14.64 8.35 -9.75
CA THR A 76 -15.15 7.25 -8.94
C THR A 76 -14.12 6.15 -8.81
N GLY A 77 -13.77 5.76 -7.58
CA GLY A 77 -12.93 4.59 -7.30
C GLY A 77 -13.74 3.30 -7.12
N TYR A 78 -13.14 2.14 -7.34
CA TYR A 78 -13.77 0.82 -7.27
C TYR A 78 -12.82 -0.11 -6.51
N MET A 79 -13.30 -0.82 -5.49
CA MET A 79 -12.48 -1.75 -4.71
C MET A 79 -13.30 -2.96 -4.25
N SER A 80 -12.65 -4.13 -4.16
CA SER A 80 -13.25 -5.32 -3.55
C SER A 80 -13.26 -5.22 -2.02
N GLU A 81 -14.06 -6.05 -1.34
CA GLU A 81 -14.02 -6.17 0.14
C GLU A 81 -12.61 -6.54 0.63
N ARG A 82 -11.90 -7.38 -0.12
CA ARG A 82 -10.53 -7.79 0.19
C ARG A 82 -9.55 -6.62 0.11
N SER A 83 -9.64 -5.81 -0.95
CA SER A 83 -8.85 -4.59 -1.11
C SER A 83 -9.15 -3.58 -0.01
N GLN A 84 -10.43 -3.42 0.36
CA GLN A 84 -10.85 -2.52 1.43
C GLN A 84 -10.24 -2.94 2.79
N ALA A 85 -10.24 -4.23 3.08
CA ALA A 85 -9.62 -4.78 4.28
C ALA A 85 -8.09 -4.89 4.19
N HIS A 86 -7.49 -4.50 3.06
CA HIS A 86 -6.05 -4.58 2.79
C HIS A 86 -5.48 -6.00 2.85
N LEU A 87 -6.33 -6.99 2.57
CA LEU A 87 -6.02 -8.42 2.67
C LEU A 87 -5.52 -9.03 1.35
N GLU A 88 -5.30 -8.20 0.32
CA GLU A 88 -4.69 -8.70 -0.92
C GLU A 88 -3.30 -9.26 -0.62
N PRO A 89 -2.90 -10.37 -1.25
CA PRO A 89 -1.65 -11.02 -0.91
C PRO A 89 -0.47 -10.21 -1.48
N VAL A 90 0.61 -10.03 -0.71
CA VAL A 90 1.81 -9.29 -1.14
C VAL A 90 2.41 -9.86 -2.45
N SER A 91 2.15 -11.12 -2.76
CA SER A 91 2.58 -11.77 -4.01
C SER A 91 2.02 -11.15 -5.29
N ILE A 92 0.98 -10.31 -5.21
CA ILE A 92 0.45 -9.61 -6.40
C ILE A 92 1.30 -8.40 -6.79
N LEU A 93 2.16 -7.92 -5.88
CA LEU A 93 3.05 -6.80 -6.18
C LEU A 93 4.11 -7.22 -7.19
N SER A 94 4.40 -6.34 -8.14
CA SER A 94 5.49 -6.55 -9.08
C SER A 94 6.84 -6.49 -8.37
N ALA A 95 7.88 -7.02 -9.02
CA ALA A 95 9.26 -6.91 -8.52
C ALA A 95 9.70 -5.45 -8.35
N VAL A 96 9.24 -4.56 -9.24
CA VAL A 96 9.55 -3.12 -9.17
C VAL A 96 8.85 -2.48 -7.98
N GLN A 97 7.55 -2.75 -7.79
CA GLN A 97 6.81 -2.22 -6.64
C GLN A 97 7.43 -2.68 -5.31
N LYS A 98 7.76 -3.97 -5.19
CA LYS A 98 8.45 -4.52 -4.02
C LYS A 98 9.80 -3.82 -3.75
N GLN A 99 10.58 -3.57 -4.80
CA GLN A 99 11.85 -2.84 -4.68
C GLN A 99 11.63 -1.40 -4.20
N VAL A 100 10.65 -0.69 -4.75
CA VAL A 100 10.31 0.68 -4.31
C VAL A 100 9.89 0.70 -2.84
N VAL A 101 9.03 -0.23 -2.41
CA VAL A 101 8.62 -0.35 -0.99
C VAL A 101 9.84 -0.56 -0.08
N ARG A 102 10.77 -1.42 -0.51
CA ARG A 102 12.00 -1.71 0.23
C ARG A 102 12.92 -0.48 0.34
N GLU A 103 13.10 0.24 -0.75
CA GLU A 103 13.91 1.46 -0.79
C GLU A 103 13.28 2.56 0.06
N TRP A 104 11.96 2.74 -0.05
CA TRP A 104 11.21 3.67 0.78
C TRP A 104 11.37 3.35 2.28
N LEU A 105 11.22 2.08 2.67
CA LEU A 105 11.42 1.66 4.07
C LEU A 105 12.81 1.98 4.59
N ARG A 106 13.85 1.76 3.78
CA ARG A 106 15.24 2.08 4.14
C ARG A 106 15.48 3.58 4.26
N ALA A 107 14.83 4.39 3.44
CA ALA A 107 14.92 5.85 3.54
C ALA A 107 14.16 6.38 4.76
N PHE A 108 12.96 5.87 5.03
CA PHE A 108 12.12 6.27 6.15
C PHE A 108 12.74 5.90 7.50
N ASN A 109 13.29 4.69 7.62
CA ASN A 109 14.03 4.25 8.79
C ASN A 109 15.14 3.27 8.34
N PRO A 110 16.41 3.71 8.28
CA PRO A 110 17.52 2.85 7.85
C PRO A 110 17.65 1.55 8.64
N SER A 111 17.34 1.59 9.94
CA SER A 111 17.36 0.42 10.83
C SER A 111 16.14 -0.49 10.69
N ALA A 112 15.10 -0.08 9.95
CA ALA A 112 13.88 -0.86 9.74
C ALA A 112 14.22 -2.21 9.12
N TRP A 113 14.93 -2.19 7.99
CA TRP A 113 15.21 -3.39 7.23
C TRP A 113 15.98 -4.42 8.05
N GLU A 114 16.99 -3.99 8.80
CA GLU A 114 17.82 -4.85 9.66
C GLU A 114 17.01 -5.48 10.80
N THR A 115 16.04 -4.73 11.33
CA THR A 115 15.24 -5.12 12.49
C THR A 115 13.91 -5.82 12.14
N CYS A 116 13.52 -5.85 10.87
CA CYS A 116 12.36 -6.61 10.39
C CYS A 116 12.58 -8.12 10.49
N THR A 117 11.47 -8.86 10.62
CA THR A 117 11.46 -10.32 10.54
C THR A 117 11.85 -10.82 9.14
N ASP A 118 12.43 -12.02 9.06
CA ASP A 118 12.81 -12.61 7.77
C ASP A 118 11.59 -12.88 6.88
N ALA A 119 10.45 -13.27 7.45
CA ALA A 119 9.20 -13.44 6.72
C ALA A 119 8.75 -12.13 6.03
N PHE A 120 8.90 -10.99 6.70
CA PHE A 120 8.61 -9.68 6.12
C PHE A 120 9.59 -9.35 4.99
N LYS A 121 10.89 -9.55 5.19
CA LYS A 121 11.91 -9.33 4.16
C LYS A 121 11.63 -10.17 2.91
N SER A 122 11.40 -11.48 3.08
CA SER A 122 11.11 -12.40 1.99
C SER A 122 9.79 -12.08 1.27
N SER A 123 8.82 -11.47 1.93
CA SER A 123 7.59 -11.02 1.24
C SER A 123 7.84 -9.91 0.20
N LEU A 124 8.93 -9.16 0.39
CA LEU A 124 9.38 -8.09 -0.49
C LEU A 124 10.52 -8.50 -1.43
N GLU A 125 11.00 -9.75 -1.37
CA GLU A 125 11.95 -10.34 -2.31
C GLU A 125 11.22 -11.01 -3.50
#